data_AF-A0A6I3MKE4-F1
#
_entry.id   AF-A0A6I3MKE4-F1
#
_cell.length_a   1.000
_cell.length_b   1.000
_cell.length_c   1.000
_cell.angle_alpha   90.00
_cell.angle_beta   90.00
_cell.angle_gamma   90.00
#
_symmetry.space_group_name_H-M   'P 1'
#
loop_
_entity.id
_entity.type
_entity.pdbx_description
1 polymer ?
#
loop_
_entity_poly.entity_id
_entity_poly.type
_entity_poly.pdbx_seq_one_letter_code
_entity_poly.pdbx_strand_id
1 'polypeptide(L)'
;MKHYLLTIFTFITFSVFAQDLPTEPASGYAFPIGSKFTIKLIPIDSVSFNYSIIKYEQFTETIDTWENDKLFAEKGKDNTIDFYFCLGTEGKTEDEKKKNMKVLLIFKNNSKYSMNFDSDIQRKEDGEYEKTSNMGTYKGAKGTEMWPYMIHSIGLNNFKRKK
;
A
#
# COMPACT_ATOMS: atom_id res chain seq x y z
N MET A 1 38.10 -38.76 -20.66
CA MET A 1 38.28 -37.41 -21.27
C MET A 1 36.92 -36.84 -21.59
N LYS A 2 36.63 -35.67 -21.02
CA LYS A 2 35.56 -34.70 -21.37
C LYS A 2 34.10 -35.16 -21.23
N HIS A 3 33.66 -35.21 -19.98
CA HIS A 3 32.30 -34.83 -19.59
C HIS A 3 32.10 -33.33 -19.84
N TYR A 4 31.36 -32.92 -20.87
CA TYR A 4 30.74 -31.58 -20.91
C TYR A 4 29.52 -31.62 -21.82
N LEU A 5 28.36 -32.01 -21.29
CA LEU A 5 27.07 -31.66 -21.87
C LEU A 5 26.34 -30.74 -20.88
N LEU A 6 26.63 -29.45 -21.06
CA LEU A 6 25.71 -28.33 -21.01
C LEU A 6 24.56 -28.41 -19.98
N THR A 7 24.84 -28.02 -18.73
CA THR A 7 23.79 -27.60 -17.80
C THR A 7 23.50 -26.13 -18.04
N ILE A 8 22.60 -25.85 -18.98
CA ILE A 8 21.94 -24.54 -19.11
C ILE A 8 20.45 -24.82 -19.21
N PHE A 9 19.72 -24.60 -18.12
CA PHE A 9 18.31 -24.21 -18.19
C PHE A 9 17.91 -23.53 -16.86
N THR A 10 18.21 -22.25 -16.73
CA THR A 10 17.27 -21.11 -16.83
C THR A 10 16.68 -20.74 -15.46
N PHE A 11 17.26 -19.71 -14.84
CA PHE A 11 16.60 -18.92 -13.79
C PHE A 11 15.38 -18.20 -14.41
N ILE A 12 14.21 -18.83 -14.32
CA ILE A 12 12.88 -18.26 -14.59
C ILE A 12 12.26 -18.13 -13.18
N THR A 13 11.89 -17.00 -12.59
CA THR A 13 11.53 -15.65 -13.04
C THR A 13 11.50 -14.76 -11.79
N PHE A 14 12.30 -13.69 -11.73
CA PHE A 14 12.12 -12.59 -10.76
C PHE A 14 11.59 -11.33 -11.47
N SER A 15 10.69 -11.50 -12.44
CA SER A 15 10.23 -10.41 -13.32
C SER A 15 8.73 -10.15 -13.17
N VAL A 16 8.23 -9.96 -11.94
CA VAL A 16 6.80 -9.63 -11.71
C VAL A 16 6.56 -8.17 -11.32
N PHE A 17 7.60 -7.35 -11.08
CA PHE A 17 7.42 -5.96 -10.63
C PHE A 17 7.79 -4.86 -11.64
N ALA A 18 8.03 -5.20 -12.90
CA ALA A 18 8.12 -4.19 -13.97
C ALA A 18 6.73 -3.92 -14.56
N GLN A 19 5.78 -3.46 -13.74
CA GLN A 19 4.61 -2.78 -14.29
C GLN A 19 5.09 -1.44 -14.81
N ASP A 20 4.87 -1.15 -16.09
CA ASP A 20 5.11 0.18 -16.63
C ASP A 20 4.27 1.19 -15.83
N LEU A 21 4.96 2.11 -15.16
CA LEU A 21 4.31 3.21 -14.44
C LEU A 21 4.22 4.42 -15.38
N PRO A 22 3.08 5.14 -15.40
CA PRO A 22 1.88 4.88 -14.62
C PRO A 22 1.06 3.70 -15.16
N THR A 23 0.36 2.98 -14.29
CA THR A 23 -0.56 1.92 -14.71
C THR A 23 -1.82 2.49 -15.39
N GLU A 24 -2.51 1.66 -16.18
CA GLU A 24 -3.83 2.03 -16.73
C GLU A 24 -4.84 2.35 -15.61
N PRO A 25 -5.74 3.32 -15.78
CA PRO A 25 -6.73 3.64 -14.76
C PRO A 25 -7.66 2.45 -14.47
N ALA A 26 -7.76 2.02 -13.22
CA ALA A 26 -8.67 0.96 -12.79
C ALA A 26 -9.42 1.34 -11.51
N SER A 27 -10.48 0.58 -11.20
CA SER A 27 -11.29 0.79 -9.99
C SER A 27 -10.63 0.26 -8.71
N GLY A 28 -9.58 -0.56 -8.85
CA GLY A 28 -8.87 -1.14 -7.72
C GLY A 28 -7.59 -1.88 -8.12
N TYR A 29 -6.69 -1.96 -7.14
CA TYR A 29 -5.42 -2.68 -7.18
C TYR A 29 -5.16 -3.29 -5.80
N ALA A 30 -4.28 -4.29 -5.77
CA ALA A 30 -3.81 -4.91 -4.53
C ALA A 30 -2.31 -4.67 -4.32
N PHE A 31 -1.93 -4.51 -3.07
CA PHE A 31 -0.57 -4.17 -2.66
C PHE A 31 -0.12 -5.17 -1.59
N PRO A 32 1.04 -5.82 -1.74
CA PRO A 32 1.58 -6.67 -0.69
C PRO A 32 2.10 -5.82 0.49
N ILE A 33 2.17 -6.42 1.68
CA ILE A 33 2.83 -5.81 2.83
C ILE A 33 4.28 -5.45 2.48
N GLY A 34 4.75 -4.33 3.01
CA GLY A 34 6.03 -3.74 2.63
C GLY A 34 5.98 -3.01 1.30
N SER A 35 4.84 -2.42 0.94
CA SER A 35 4.70 -1.57 -0.24
C SER A 35 4.62 -0.10 0.14
N LYS A 36 5.29 0.73 -0.66
CA LYS A 36 5.06 2.17 -0.69
C LYS A 36 4.63 2.57 -2.09
N PHE A 37 3.52 3.30 -2.18
CA PHE A 37 2.94 3.60 -3.48
C PHE A 37 2.18 4.92 -3.48
N THR A 38 2.10 5.54 -4.65
CA THR A 38 1.32 6.75 -4.87
C THR A 38 0.31 6.48 -5.97
N ILE A 39 -0.97 6.77 -5.68
CA ILE A 39 -2.03 6.69 -6.67
C ILE A 39 -2.40 8.08 -7.17
N LYS A 40 -2.74 8.21 -8.46
CA LYS A 40 -3.34 9.41 -9.06
C LYS A 40 -4.81 9.15 -9.30
N LEU A 41 -5.66 10.00 -8.71
CA LEU A 41 -7.12 9.91 -8.86
C LEU A 41 -7.55 10.46 -10.22
N ILE A 42 -8.44 9.73 -10.89
CA ILE A 42 -8.96 10.04 -12.20
C ILE A 42 -10.49 10.01 -12.09
N PRO A 43 -11.16 11.18 -12.13
CA PRO A 43 -12.61 11.25 -12.04
C PRO A 43 -13.28 10.47 -13.17
N ILE A 44 -14.22 9.60 -12.82
CA ILE A 44 -15.13 8.95 -13.77
C ILE A 44 -16.38 9.83 -13.93
N ASP A 45 -16.86 10.37 -12.81
CA ASP A 45 -18.01 11.27 -12.72
C ASP A 45 -17.79 12.31 -11.59
N SER A 46 -18.87 12.95 -11.11
CA SER A 46 -18.79 13.97 -10.05
C SER A 46 -18.50 13.44 -8.64
N VAL A 47 -18.57 12.12 -8.45
CA VAL A 47 -18.46 11.40 -7.18
C VAL A 47 -17.38 10.31 -7.24
N SER A 48 -17.27 9.55 -8.33
CA SER A 48 -16.49 8.31 -8.42
C SER A 48 -15.15 8.52 -9.12
N PHE A 49 -14.14 7.74 -8.71
CA PHE A 49 -12.78 7.81 -9.25
C PHE A 49 -12.25 6.41 -9.57
N ASN A 50 -11.60 6.30 -10.73
CA ASN A 50 -10.57 5.29 -10.96
C ASN A 50 -9.23 5.86 -10.48
N TYR A 51 -8.20 5.03 -10.46
CA TYR A 51 -6.85 5.51 -10.22
C TYR A 51 -5.80 4.74 -11.01
N SER A 52 -4.68 5.41 -11.25
CA SER A 52 -3.44 4.82 -11.74
C SER A 52 -2.42 4.81 -10.62
N ILE A 53 -1.61 3.76 -10.53
CA ILE A 53 -0.41 3.77 -9.69
C ILE A 53 0.66 4.55 -10.46
N ILE A 54 1.19 5.61 -9.88
CA ILE A 54 2.17 6.50 -10.53
C ILE A 54 3.57 6.39 -9.91
N LYS A 55 3.66 5.78 -8.74
CA LYS A 55 4.91 5.43 -8.06
C LYS A 55 4.68 4.16 -7.26
N TYR A 56 5.63 3.24 -7.31
CA TYR A 56 5.65 2.03 -6.50
C TYR A 56 7.10 1.71 -6.12
N GLU A 57 7.35 1.42 -4.85
CA GLU A 57 8.63 0.97 -4.34
C GLU A 57 8.43 -0.01 -3.17
N GLN A 58 9.34 -0.96 -3.02
CA GLN A 58 9.36 -1.85 -1.86
C GLN A 58 9.80 -1.04 -0.62
N PHE A 59 9.15 -1.30 0.51
CA PHE A 59 9.39 -0.63 1.78
C PHE A 59 9.44 -1.67 2.91
N THR A 60 10.65 -2.12 3.24
CA THR A 60 10.87 -3.21 4.22
C THR A 60 11.14 -2.70 5.64
N GLU A 61 11.10 -1.39 5.86
CA GLU A 61 11.37 -0.81 7.16
C GLU A 61 10.18 -0.99 8.11
N THR A 62 10.46 -1.38 9.35
CA THR A 62 9.50 -1.28 10.45
C THR A 62 9.59 0.12 11.04
N ILE A 63 8.46 0.81 11.12
CA ILE A 63 8.39 2.21 11.54
C ILE A 63 7.85 2.35 12.97
N ASP A 64 8.03 3.54 13.56
CA ASP A 64 7.33 3.90 14.78
C ASP A 64 5.84 4.17 14.49
N THR A 65 4.96 3.60 15.31
CA THR A 65 3.51 3.67 15.13
C THR A 65 2.97 5.09 15.33
N TRP A 66 3.63 5.90 16.17
CA TRP A 66 3.19 7.24 16.53
C TRP A 66 4.09 8.31 15.93
N GLU A 67 5.39 8.07 15.83
CA GLU A 67 6.39 9.02 15.32
C GLU A 67 6.70 8.82 13.82
N ASN A 68 5.69 8.96 12.97
CA ASN A 68 5.82 8.71 11.52
C ASN A 68 5.50 9.90 10.61
N ASP A 69 5.44 11.13 11.14
CA ASP A 69 5.15 12.33 10.35
C ASP A 69 6.15 12.58 9.21
N LYS A 70 7.40 12.17 9.39
CA LYS A 70 8.49 12.35 8.42
C LYS A 70 8.40 11.44 7.20
N LEU A 71 7.48 10.46 7.19
CA LEU A 71 7.30 9.55 6.05
C LEU A 71 6.80 10.26 4.79
N PHE A 72 6.08 11.36 4.94
CA PHE A 72 5.51 12.09 3.81
C PHE A 72 6.21 13.42 3.62
N ALA A 73 6.40 13.78 2.36
CA ALA A 73 6.79 15.15 2.01
C ALA A 73 5.71 16.13 2.54
N GLU A 74 6.12 17.34 2.93
CA GLU A 74 5.19 18.38 3.40
C GLU A 74 4.12 18.66 2.34
N LYS A 75 4.52 18.75 1.07
CA LYS A 75 3.65 18.93 -0.09
C LYS A 75 3.81 17.78 -1.08
N GLY A 76 2.77 16.96 -1.22
CA GLY A 76 2.70 15.93 -2.25
C GLY A 76 2.17 16.45 -3.58
N LYS A 77 2.06 15.56 -4.58
CA LYS A 77 1.57 15.89 -5.92
C LYS A 77 0.04 16.06 -5.91
N ASP A 78 -0.50 17.08 -6.57
CA ASP A 78 -1.93 17.34 -6.58
C ASP A 78 -2.76 16.14 -7.07
N ASN A 79 -3.92 15.91 -6.46
CA ASN A 79 -4.85 14.80 -6.76
C ASN A 79 -4.21 13.42 -6.65
N THR A 80 -3.27 13.26 -5.73
CA THR A 80 -2.69 11.96 -5.38
C THR A 80 -2.99 11.58 -3.95
N ILE A 81 -2.81 10.30 -3.65
CA ILE A 81 -2.70 9.80 -2.28
C ILE A 81 -1.44 8.97 -2.20
N ASP A 82 -0.58 9.29 -1.24
CA ASP A 82 0.62 8.52 -0.92
C ASP A 82 0.28 7.50 0.16
N PHE A 83 0.79 6.27 0.03
CA PHE A 83 0.54 5.18 0.95
C PHE A 83 1.83 4.47 1.36
N TYR A 84 1.82 3.99 2.60
CA TYR A 84 2.76 3.03 3.17
C TYR A 84 1.94 1.89 3.77
N PHE A 85 2.12 0.67 3.26
CA PHE A 85 1.55 -0.53 3.83
C PHE A 85 2.68 -1.37 4.41
N CYS A 86 2.87 -1.34 5.73
CA CYS A 86 4.10 -1.80 6.38
C CYS A 86 3.86 -2.26 7.83
N LEU A 87 4.93 -2.75 8.47
CA LEU A 87 4.91 -3.06 9.89
C LEU A 87 5.23 -1.81 10.72
N GLY A 88 4.50 -1.65 11.81
CA GLY A 88 4.75 -0.63 12.82
C GLY A 88 4.94 -1.24 14.20
N THR A 89 5.70 -0.55 15.04
CA THR A 89 5.85 -0.92 16.44
C THR A 89 6.00 0.32 17.33
N GLU A 90 6.04 0.14 18.64
CA GLU A 90 6.29 1.16 19.64
C GLU A 90 6.95 0.52 20.88
N GLY A 91 7.73 1.31 21.61
CA GLY A 91 8.38 0.86 22.85
C GLY A 91 9.88 1.17 22.89
N LYS A 92 10.45 1.15 24.10
CA LYS A 92 11.87 1.47 24.34
C LYS A 92 12.75 0.23 24.30
N THR A 93 12.17 -0.93 24.64
CA THR A 93 12.88 -2.22 24.65
C THR A 93 12.48 -3.09 23.45
N GLU A 94 13.35 -4.03 23.07
CA GLU A 94 13.06 -4.96 21.97
C GLU A 94 11.88 -5.89 22.27
N ASP A 95 11.66 -6.24 23.53
CA ASP A 95 10.51 -7.06 23.94
C ASP A 95 9.19 -6.29 23.84
N GLU A 96 9.18 -5.01 24.21
CA GLU A 96 8.03 -4.13 23.98
C GLU A 96 7.73 -4.01 22.49
N LYS A 97 8.76 -3.74 21.67
CA LYS A 97 8.58 -3.62 20.22
C LYS A 97 8.03 -4.89 19.58
N LYS A 98 8.48 -6.07 20.01
CA LYS A 98 7.95 -7.34 19.51
C LYS A 98 6.48 -7.53 19.88
N LYS A 99 6.10 -7.18 21.12
CA LYS A 99 4.72 -7.29 21.61
C LYS A 99 3.77 -6.29 20.96
N ASN A 100 4.28 -5.12 20.59
CA ASN A 100 3.51 -4.03 20.03
C ASN A 100 3.52 -3.99 18.49
N MET A 101 4.06 -5.03 17.83
CA MET A 101 4.08 -5.13 16.37
C MET A 101 2.67 -5.15 15.79
N LYS A 102 2.42 -4.30 14.80
CA LYS A 102 1.12 -4.16 14.11
C LYS A 102 1.34 -3.98 12.62
N VAL A 103 0.31 -4.29 11.83
CA VAL A 103 0.27 -3.89 10.42
C VAL A 103 -0.36 -2.50 10.33
N LEU A 104 0.27 -1.61 9.56
CA LEU A 104 -0.17 -0.24 9.33
C LEU A 104 -0.43 0.01 7.85
N LEU A 105 -1.55 0.68 7.56
CA LEU A 105 -1.74 1.42 6.30
C LEU A 105 -1.75 2.90 6.64
N ILE A 106 -0.64 3.58 6.38
CA ILE A 106 -0.52 5.02 6.58
C ILE A 106 -0.65 5.71 5.22
N PHE A 107 -1.40 6.79 5.16
CA PHE A 107 -1.60 7.51 3.91
C PHE A 107 -1.72 9.01 4.09
N LYS A 108 -1.33 9.76 3.05
CA LYS A 108 -1.51 11.21 2.97
C LYS A 108 -2.26 11.58 1.70
N ASN A 109 -3.40 12.24 1.87
CA ASN A 109 -4.25 12.64 0.76
C ASN A 109 -3.94 14.07 0.31
N ASN A 110 -3.25 14.16 -0.82
CA ASN A 110 -2.86 15.40 -1.47
C ASN A 110 -3.92 15.88 -2.48
N SER A 111 -5.12 15.30 -2.47
CA SER A 111 -6.24 15.76 -3.31
C SER A 111 -7.06 16.83 -2.60
N LYS A 112 -7.89 17.53 -3.38
CA LYS A 112 -8.87 18.49 -2.85
C LYS A 112 -10.13 17.83 -2.28
N TYR A 113 -10.22 16.50 -2.28
CA TYR A 113 -11.40 15.74 -1.92
C TYR A 113 -11.14 14.89 -0.67
N SER A 114 -12.10 14.87 0.26
CA SER A 114 -12.23 13.75 1.19
C SER A 114 -12.90 12.59 0.45
N MET A 115 -12.49 11.36 0.72
CA MET A 115 -12.95 10.17 0.00
C MET A 115 -13.27 9.02 0.94
N ASN A 116 -14.25 8.21 0.55
CA ASN A 116 -14.41 6.85 1.03
C ASN A 116 -13.84 5.91 -0.02
N PHE A 117 -13.34 4.76 0.41
CA PHE A 117 -12.92 3.66 -0.46
C PHE A 117 -13.21 2.35 0.25
N ASP A 118 -13.25 1.25 -0.49
CA ASP A 118 -13.38 -0.09 0.06
C ASP A 118 -11.99 -0.68 0.28
N SER A 119 -11.85 -1.49 1.32
CA SER A 119 -10.61 -2.21 1.62
C SER A 119 -10.89 -3.70 1.79
N ASP A 120 -10.09 -4.51 1.11
CA ASP A 120 -10.09 -5.95 1.26
C ASP A 120 -8.71 -6.40 1.76
N ILE A 121 -8.64 -7.35 2.68
CA ILE A 121 -7.38 -7.80 3.28
C ILE A 121 -7.19 -9.30 3.10
N GLN A 122 -5.94 -9.72 2.92
CA GLN A 122 -5.55 -11.12 2.82
C GLN A 122 -4.72 -11.51 4.05
N ARG A 123 -5.28 -12.35 4.93
CA ARG A 123 -4.62 -12.73 6.22
C ARG A 123 -3.75 -13.98 6.17
N LYS A 124 -3.84 -14.77 5.09
CA LYS A 124 -3.00 -15.95 4.86
C LYS A 124 -2.24 -15.76 3.55
N GLU A 125 -1.01 -16.23 3.47
CA GLU A 125 -0.29 -16.32 2.19
C GLU A 125 -1.16 -17.11 1.19
N ASP A 126 -1.41 -16.50 0.03
CA ASP A 126 -2.28 -17.02 -1.03
C ASP A 126 -3.75 -17.31 -0.63
N GLY A 127 -4.20 -16.70 0.47
CA GLY A 127 -5.59 -16.80 0.94
C GLY A 127 -6.58 -15.94 0.15
N GLU A 128 -7.86 -16.06 0.49
CA GLU A 128 -8.90 -15.17 -0.07
C GLU A 128 -8.85 -13.77 0.54
N TYR A 129 -9.30 -12.79 -0.23
CA TYR A 129 -9.52 -11.43 0.24
C TYR A 129 -10.85 -11.34 0.98
N GLU A 130 -10.84 -10.72 2.15
CA GLU A 130 -12.04 -10.43 2.93
C GLU A 130 -12.19 -8.91 3.16
N LYS A 131 -13.44 -8.44 3.16
CA LYS A 131 -13.74 -7.02 3.39
C LYS A 131 -13.33 -6.60 4.80
N THR A 132 -12.70 -5.43 4.90
CA THR A 132 -12.49 -4.72 6.16
C THR A 132 -13.11 -3.33 6.09
N SER A 133 -13.40 -2.75 7.26
CA SER A 133 -13.77 -1.35 7.35
C SER A 133 -12.52 -0.47 7.29
N ASN A 134 -12.67 0.75 6.78
CA ASN A 134 -11.70 1.84 6.86
C ASN A 134 -12.45 3.17 7.08
N MET A 135 -11.73 4.21 7.49
CA MET A 135 -12.28 5.53 7.76
C MET A 135 -12.36 6.43 6.51
N GLY A 136 -11.90 5.92 5.37
CA GLY A 136 -11.62 6.69 4.18
C GLY A 136 -10.43 7.63 4.39
N THR A 137 -10.40 8.71 3.63
CA THR A 137 -9.36 9.74 3.76
C THR A 137 -9.95 11.13 3.72
N TYR A 138 -9.32 12.06 4.43
CA TYR A 138 -9.73 13.46 4.51
C TYR A 138 -8.78 14.35 3.71
N LYS A 139 -9.33 15.38 3.06
CA LYS A 139 -8.58 16.35 2.26
C LYS A 139 -7.37 16.91 3.04
N GLY A 140 -6.17 16.75 2.49
CA GLY A 140 -4.93 17.29 3.06
C GLY A 140 -4.43 16.60 4.32
N ALA A 141 -5.15 15.59 4.83
CA ALA A 141 -4.84 14.92 6.07
C ALA A 141 -3.95 13.69 5.87
N LYS A 142 -3.19 13.37 6.92
CA LYS A 142 -2.60 12.05 7.13
C LYS A 142 -3.61 11.17 7.85
N GLY A 143 -3.75 9.92 7.43
CA GLY A 143 -4.54 8.89 8.10
C GLY A 143 -3.72 7.63 8.35
N THR A 144 -4.15 6.86 9.34
CA THR A 144 -3.52 5.58 9.70
C THR A 144 -4.62 4.58 10.03
N GLU A 145 -4.63 3.44 9.34
CA GLU A 145 -5.37 2.25 9.73
C GLU A 145 -4.39 1.24 10.35
N MET A 146 -4.83 0.51 11.38
CA MET A 146 -3.96 -0.38 12.14
C MET A 146 -4.64 -1.70 12.46
N TRP A 147 -3.90 -2.80 12.30
CA TRP A 147 -4.40 -4.15 12.60
C TRP A 147 -3.45 -4.89 13.55
N PRO A 148 -3.99 -5.57 14.60
CA PRO A 148 -3.19 -6.33 15.56
C PRO A 148 -2.81 -7.74 15.05
N TYR A 149 -3.04 -8.02 13.76
CA TYR A 149 -2.78 -9.30 13.13
C TYR A 149 -2.10 -9.09 11.78
N MET A 150 -1.41 -10.13 11.30
CA MET A 150 -0.71 -10.09 10.03
C MET A 150 -1.69 -9.99 8.85
N ILE A 151 -1.33 -9.14 7.89
CA ILE A 151 -2.01 -9.00 6.61
C ILE A 151 -0.90 -9.04 5.56
N HIS A 152 -1.03 -9.95 4.60
CA HIS A 152 -0.05 -10.15 3.54
C HIS A 152 -0.29 -9.23 2.35
N SER A 153 -1.55 -8.87 2.08
CA SER A 153 -1.91 -7.92 1.03
C SER A 153 -3.18 -7.16 1.37
N ILE A 154 -3.27 -5.93 0.86
CA ILE A 154 -4.46 -5.09 0.92
C ILE A 154 -4.91 -4.69 -0.49
N GLY A 155 -6.19 -4.91 -0.79
CA GLY A 155 -6.89 -4.40 -1.95
C GLY A 155 -7.54 -3.05 -1.61
N LEU A 156 -7.30 -2.03 -2.44
CA LEU A 156 -7.93 -0.72 -2.30
C LEU A 156 -8.77 -0.43 -3.55
N ASN A 157 -10.08 -0.24 -3.38
CA ASN A 157 -10.97 -0.09 -4.52
C ASN A 157 -12.14 0.87 -4.28
N ASN A 158 -12.87 1.20 -5.35
CA ASN A 158 -14.12 1.97 -5.31
C ASN A 158 -14.02 3.36 -4.64
N PHE A 159 -12.97 4.13 -4.97
CA PHE A 159 -12.80 5.49 -4.44
C PHE A 159 -13.96 6.41 -4.84
N LYS A 160 -14.58 7.04 -3.84
CA LYS A 160 -15.73 7.93 -3.98
C LYS A 160 -15.57 9.16 -3.10
N ARG A 161 -16.04 10.32 -3.56
CA ARG A 161 -16.07 11.54 -2.75
C ARG A 161 -16.90 11.30 -1.49
N LYS A 162 -16.34 11.65 -0.34
CA LYS A 162 -17.05 11.71 0.93
C LYS A 162 -18.00 12.92 0.86
N LYS A 163 -19.26 12.71 1.24
CA LYS A 163 -20.25 13.78 1.32
C LYS A 163 -19.94 14.73 2.45
#